data_AF-A0A428DCG0-F1
#
_entry.id   AF-A0A428DCG0-F1
#
_cell.length_a   1.000
_cell.length_b   1.000
_cell.length_c   1.000
_cell.angle_alpha   90.00
_cell.angle_beta   90.00
_cell.angle_gamma   90.00
#
_symmetry.space_group_name_H-M   'P 1'
#
loop_
_entity.id
_entity.type
_entity.pdbx_description
1 polymer ?
#
loop_
_entity_poly.entity_id
_entity_poly.type
_entity_poly.pdbx_seq_one_letter_code
_entity_poly.pdbx_strand_id
1 'polypeptide(L)'
;MSLTDLLKELEAAKDPKKAGPMEAYMRHQFSFLGVAAPERNKLYKKYFPEAKKTKIIDWDFVDTCWEKESREYLYAAANYLKAMQSYLTENDLPKLEWLVVTKSWWDTVDILDRVVGSLVYDHPELEEIILKWSLSDNI
;
A
#
# COMPACT_ATOMS: atom_id res chain seq x y z
N MET A 1 19.12 -4.43 5.46
CA MET A 1 17.88 -5.17 5.77
C MET A 1 17.00 -5.09 4.53
N SER A 2 16.46 -6.21 4.05
CA SER A 2 15.68 -6.22 2.80
C SER A 2 14.17 -6.11 3.08
N LEU A 3 13.40 -5.64 2.09
CA LEU A 3 11.94 -5.64 2.17
C LEU A 3 11.36 -7.08 2.20
N THR A 4 12.08 -8.06 1.66
CA THR A 4 11.75 -9.47 1.79
C THR A 4 11.75 -9.93 3.26
N ASP A 5 12.67 -9.40 4.09
CA ASP A 5 12.71 -9.73 5.51
C ASP A 5 11.54 -9.09 6.29
N LEU A 6 11.03 -7.93 5.84
CA LEU A 6 9.79 -7.35 6.37
C LEU A 6 8.63 -8.34 6.19
N LEU A 7 8.49 -8.94 5.02
CA LEU A 7 7.39 -9.90 4.75
C LEU A 7 7.52 -11.16 5.60
N LYS A 8 8.73 -11.66 5.82
CA LYS A 8 8.98 -12.81 6.71
C LYS A 8 8.60 -12.49 8.16
N GLU A 9 8.99 -11.31 8.67
CA GLU A 9 8.65 -10.90 10.03
C GLU A 9 7.15 -10.62 10.19
N LEU A 10 6.50 -10.09 9.14
CA LEU A 10 5.06 -9.87 9.12
C LEU A 10 4.29 -11.21 9.18
N GLU A 11 4.66 -12.18 8.35
CA GLU A 11 4.05 -13.52 8.37
C GLU A 11 4.31 -14.23 9.70
N ALA A 12 5.52 -14.13 10.26
CA ALA A 12 5.84 -14.72 11.57
C ALA A 12 5.04 -14.11 12.73
N ALA A 13 4.52 -12.89 12.56
CA ALA A 13 3.69 -12.21 13.56
C ALA A 13 2.20 -12.59 13.49
N LYS A 14 1.80 -13.49 12.57
CA LYS A 14 0.41 -13.93 12.38
C LYS A 14 -0.23 -14.37 13.69
N ASP A 15 -1.44 -13.85 13.94
CA ASP A 15 -2.27 -14.16 15.09
C ASP A 15 -3.71 -14.47 14.64
N PRO A 16 -4.06 -15.76 14.45
CA PRO A 16 -5.39 -16.18 14.02
C PRO A 16 -6.51 -15.72 14.95
N LYS A 17 -6.24 -15.47 16.24
CA LYS A 17 -7.25 -14.99 17.19
C LYS A 17 -7.63 -13.54 16.91
N LYS A 18 -6.70 -12.74 16.40
CA LYS A 18 -6.93 -11.34 16.01
C LYS A 18 -7.45 -11.22 14.57
N ALA A 19 -7.17 -12.20 13.70
CA ALA A 19 -7.60 -12.19 12.30
C ALA A 19 -9.13 -12.07 12.17
N GLY A 20 -9.90 -12.94 12.83
CA GLY A 20 -11.36 -12.97 12.71
C GLY A 20 -12.06 -11.62 12.97
N PRO A 21 -11.76 -10.92 14.09
CA PRO A 21 -12.28 -9.58 14.32
C PRO A 21 -11.86 -8.54 13.26
N MET A 22 -10.66 -8.62 12.71
CA MET A 22 -10.21 -7.71 11.64
C MET A 22 -10.93 -7.97 10.31
N GLU A 23 -11.13 -9.24 9.97
CA GLU A 23 -11.94 -9.63 8.81
C GLU A 23 -13.38 -9.14 8.96
N ALA A 24 -13.99 -9.32 10.14
CA ALA A 24 -15.34 -8.85 10.43
C ALA A 24 -15.48 -7.34 10.28
N TYR A 25 -14.49 -6.57 10.74
CA TYR A 25 -14.44 -5.12 10.54
C TYR A 25 -14.42 -4.74 9.05
N MET A 26 -13.71 -5.52 8.23
CA MET A 26 -13.71 -5.39 6.76
C MET A 26 -14.86 -6.13 6.07
N ARG A 27 -15.95 -6.44 6.80
CA ARG A 27 -17.14 -7.12 6.29
C ARG A 27 -16.82 -8.45 5.59
N HIS A 28 -15.77 -9.13 6.05
CA HIS A 28 -15.27 -10.41 5.52
C HIS A 28 -14.90 -10.38 4.03
N GLN A 29 -14.54 -9.22 3.48
CA GLN A 29 -14.11 -9.10 2.08
C GLN A 29 -12.65 -9.52 1.87
N PHE A 30 -11.84 -9.54 2.92
CA PHE A 30 -10.41 -9.81 2.86
C PHE A 30 -9.99 -10.73 4.00
N SER A 31 -8.96 -11.54 3.76
CA SER A 31 -8.30 -12.31 4.83
C SER A 31 -7.33 -11.43 5.60
N PHE A 32 -7.04 -11.80 6.85
CA PHE A 32 -6.05 -11.11 7.69
C PHE A 32 -5.06 -12.08 8.33
N LEU A 33 -3.83 -11.63 8.51
CA LEU A 33 -2.85 -12.31 9.37
C LEU A 33 -3.18 -12.10 10.86
N GLY A 34 -3.91 -11.04 11.20
CA GLY A 34 -4.20 -10.65 12.58
C GLY A 34 -3.13 -9.74 13.18
N VAL A 35 -2.30 -9.08 12.36
CA VAL A 35 -1.21 -8.23 12.83
C VAL A 35 -1.70 -6.79 13.02
N ALA A 36 -1.70 -6.31 14.26
CA ALA A 36 -2.28 -5.01 14.58
C ALA A 36 -1.44 -3.83 14.06
N ALA A 37 -2.06 -2.65 13.91
CA ALA A 37 -1.40 -1.47 13.35
C ALA A 37 -0.09 -1.09 14.06
N PRO A 38 0.00 -1.10 15.41
CA PRO A 38 1.26 -0.81 16.10
C PRO A 38 2.37 -1.81 15.81
N GLU A 39 2.04 -3.08 15.57
CA GLU A 39 3.01 -4.15 15.29
C GLU A 39 3.57 -4.00 13.87
N ARG A 40 2.71 -3.91 12.85
CA ARG A 40 3.15 -3.70 11.47
C ARG A 40 3.85 -2.35 11.26
N ASN A 41 3.42 -1.28 11.95
CA ASN A 41 4.09 0.02 11.88
C ASN A 41 5.52 0.01 12.45
N LYS A 42 5.81 -0.87 13.43
CA LYS A 42 7.19 -1.05 13.91
C LYS A 42 8.07 -1.67 12.83
N LEU A 43 7.56 -2.64 12.07
CA LEU A 43 8.26 -3.22 10.93
C LEU A 43 8.55 -2.13 9.89
N TYR A 44 7.55 -1.32 9.51
CA TYR A 44 7.73 -0.25 8.52
C TYR A 44 8.85 0.72 8.91
N LYS A 45 8.86 1.16 10.18
CA LYS A 45 9.92 2.03 10.73
C LYS A 45 11.30 1.39 10.72
N LYS A 46 11.38 0.07 10.84
CA LYS A 46 12.64 -0.70 10.79
C LYS A 46 13.20 -0.82 9.38
N TYR A 47 12.34 -1.03 8.37
CA TYR A 47 12.78 -1.40 7.01
C TYR A 47 12.75 -0.25 6.00
N PHE A 48 11.75 0.62 6.03
CA PHE A 48 11.60 1.67 5.01
C PHE A 48 12.75 2.69 4.97
N PRO A 49 13.41 3.08 6.08
CA PRO A 49 14.56 3.98 6.00
C PRO A 49 15.72 3.43 5.16
N GLU A 50 15.94 2.12 5.15
CA GLU A 50 16.96 1.50 4.30
C GLU A 50 16.55 1.53 2.83
N ALA A 51 15.29 1.18 2.53
CA ALA A 51 14.77 1.25 1.18
C ALA A 51 14.83 2.67 0.59
N LYS A 52 14.55 3.71 1.39
CA LYS A 52 14.67 5.13 0.99
C LYS A 52 16.06 5.52 0.50
N LYS A 53 17.13 4.87 0.97
CA LYS A 53 18.49 5.18 0.52
C LYS A 53 18.70 4.90 -0.97
N THR A 54 17.93 3.97 -1.54
CA THR A 54 17.99 3.65 -2.97
C THR A 54 17.40 4.77 -3.83
N LYS A 55 16.45 5.55 -3.28
CA LYS A 55 15.66 6.57 -4.01
C LYS A 55 14.95 6.04 -5.26
N ILE A 56 14.72 4.73 -5.32
CA ILE A 56 14.06 4.05 -6.43
C ILE A 56 12.92 3.24 -5.81
N ILE A 57 11.76 3.26 -6.46
CA ILE A 57 10.63 2.44 -6.05
C ILE A 57 10.93 0.98 -6.37
N ASP A 58 10.84 0.13 -5.36
CA ASP A 58 10.91 -1.32 -5.48
C ASP A 58 9.51 -1.82 -5.88
N TRP A 59 9.24 -1.79 -7.18
CA TRP A 59 7.98 -2.23 -7.75
C TRP A 59 7.77 -3.75 -7.61
N ASP A 60 8.83 -4.55 -7.60
CA ASP A 60 8.76 -5.99 -7.38
C ASP A 60 8.23 -6.30 -5.98
N PHE A 61 8.67 -5.54 -4.95
CA PHE A 61 8.12 -5.64 -3.61
C PHE A 61 6.63 -5.27 -3.55
N VAL A 62 6.24 -4.19 -4.22
CA VAL A 62 4.83 -3.75 -4.28
C VAL A 62 3.96 -4.82 -4.92
N ASP A 63 4.38 -5.37 -6.06
CA ASP A 63 3.65 -6.41 -6.78
C ASP A 63 3.56 -7.69 -5.94
N THR A 64 4.68 -8.13 -5.34
CA THR A 64 4.72 -9.29 -4.44
C THR A 64 3.73 -9.15 -3.28
N CYS A 65 3.62 -7.94 -2.71
CA CYS A 65 2.64 -7.66 -1.65
C CYS A 65 1.20 -7.70 -2.19
N TRP A 66 0.97 -7.11 -3.36
CA TRP A 66 -0.36 -7.00 -3.95
C TRP A 66 -0.92 -8.34 -4.45
N GLU A 67 -0.07 -9.32 -4.73
CA GLU A 67 -0.47 -10.69 -5.05
C GLU A 67 -1.03 -11.46 -3.84
N LYS A 68 -0.63 -11.12 -2.62
CA LYS A 68 -1.05 -11.83 -1.40
C LYS A 68 -2.53 -11.60 -1.08
N GLU A 69 -3.12 -12.58 -0.39
CA GLU A 69 -4.53 -12.53 0.00
C GLU A 69 -4.77 -11.72 1.28
N SER A 70 -3.82 -11.73 2.22
CA SER A 70 -4.01 -11.07 3.51
C SER A 70 -3.78 -9.57 3.44
N ARG A 71 -4.69 -8.80 4.04
CA ARG A 71 -4.75 -7.34 3.90
C ARG A 71 -3.49 -6.63 4.41
N GLU A 72 -2.80 -7.21 5.40
CA GLU A 72 -1.56 -6.63 5.93
C GLU A 72 -0.43 -6.54 4.90
N TYR A 73 -0.43 -7.38 3.86
CA TYR A 73 0.51 -7.28 2.75
C TYR A 73 0.22 -6.04 1.89
N LEU A 74 -1.05 -5.79 1.57
CA LEU A 74 -1.46 -4.59 0.84
C LEU A 74 -1.15 -3.32 1.65
N TYR A 75 -1.31 -3.37 2.98
CA TYR A 75 -0.86 -2.28 3.85
C TYR A 75 0.64 -2.05 3.78
N ALA A 76 1.45 -3.10 3.70
CA ALA A 76 2.90 -2.96 3.58
C ALA A 76 3.26 -2.24 2.27
N ALA A 77 2.66 -2.62 1.14
CA ALA A 77 2.83 -1.94 -0.15
C ALA A 77 2.38 -0.47 -0.11
N ALA A 78 1.15 -0.21 0.34
CA ALA A 78 0.60 1.15 0.36
C ALA A 78 1.40 2.10 1.29
N ASN A 79 1.83 1.61 2.47
CA ASN A 79 2.66 2.41 3.38
C ASN A 79 4.10 2.56 2.88
N TYR A 80 4.62 1.58 2.13
CA TYR A 80 5.91 1.68 1.46
C TYR A 80 5.88 2.79 0.41
N LEU A 81 4.87 2.79 -0.48
CA LEU A 81 4.68 3.84 -1.48
C LEU A 81 4.53 5.21 -0.84
N LYS A 82 3.73 5.33 0.22
CA LYS A 82 3.62 6.56 1.01
C LYS A 82 4.95 7.01 1.62
N ALA A 83 5.77 6.08 2.10
CA ALA A 83 7.09 6.43 2.59
C ALA A 83 8.01 6.90 1.45
N MET A 84 7.90 6.31 0.28
CA MET A 84 8.74 6.57 -0.89
C MET A 84 8.19 7.63 -1.85
N GLN A 85 7.06 8.27 -1.53
CA GLN A 85 6.30 9.08 -2.49
C GLN A 85 7.08 10.20 -3.19
N SER A 86 8.13 10.73 -2.55
CA SER A 86 9.03 11.74 -3.13
C SER A 86 9.93 11.21 -4.26
N TYR A 87 9.87 9.91 -4.56
CA TYR A 87 10.65 9.25 -5.62
C TYR A 87 9.74 8.68 -6.72
N LEU A 88 8.43 8.92 -6.65
CA LEU A 88 7.53 8.61 -7.73
C LEU A 88 7.68 9.65 -8.85
N THR A 89 7.35 9.23 -10.05
CA THR A 89 7.33 10.04 -11.27
C THR A 89 5.96 9.96 -11.91
N GLU A 90 5.68 10.86 -12.85
CA GLU A 90 4.44 10.88 -13.63
C GLU A 90 4.13 9.53 -14.31
N ASN A 91 5.18 8.78 -14.68
CA ASN A 91 5.06 7.47 -15.33
C ASN A 91 4.52 6.37 -14.39
N ASP A 92 4.52 6.61 -13.08
CA ASP A 92 4.03 5.66 -12.08
C ASP A 92 2.51 5.74 -11.88
N LEU A 93 1.85 6.82 -12.34
CA LEU A 93 0.41 7.04 -12.13
C LEU A 93 -0.47 5.87 -12.62
N PRO A 94 -0.28 5.29 -13.81
CA PRO A 94 -1.10 4.15 -14.27
C PRO A 94 -0.98 2.94 -13.34
N LYS A 95 0.18 2.71 -12.73
CA LYS A 95 0.37 1.61 -11.79
C LYS A 95 -0.29 1.92 -10.44
N LEU A 96 -0.24 3.17 -9.98
CA LEU A 96 -1.00 3.61 -8.81
C LEU A 96 -2.51 3.47 -9.02
N GLU A 97 -3.03 3.82 -10.19
CA GLU A 97 -4.44 3.60 -10.56
C GLU A 97 -4.83 2.14 -10.40
N TRP A 98 -4.02 1.23 -10.97
CA TRP A 98 -4.27 -0.20 -10.87
C TRP A 98 -4.35 -0.67 -9.41
N LEU A 99 -3.50 -0.16 -8.53
CA LEU A 99 -3.57 -0.45 -7.09
C LEU A 99 -4.83 0.13 -6.44
N VAL A 100 -5.27 1.33 -6.85
CA VAL A 100 -6.50 1.94 -6.33
C VAL A 100 -7.73 1.13 -6.71
N VAL A 101 -7.82 0.65 -7.95
CA VAL A 101 -9.02 -0.04 -8.49
C VAL A 101 -9.00 -1.56 -8.32
N THR A 102 -7.92 -2.13 -7.77
CA THR A 102 -7.84 -3.57 -7.47
C THR A 102 -7.78 -3.85 -5.98
N LYS A 103 -8.51 -4.89 -5.54
CA LYS A 103 -8.67 -5.22 -4.11
C LYS A 103 -9.09 -3.96 -3.31
N SER A 104 -9.93 -3.13 -3.91
CA SER A 104 -10.28 -1.80 -3.44
C SER A 104 -11.15 -1.85 -2.20
N TRP A 105 -10.75 -1.06 -1.21
CA TRP A 105 -11.54 -0.73 -0.03
C TRP A 105 -10.92 0.51 0.63
N TRP A 106 -11.73 1.25 1.40
CA TRP A 106 -11.36 2.57 1.93
C TRP A 106 -10.01 2.57 2.66
N ASP A 107 -9.67 1.49 3.36
CA ASP A 107 -8.45 1.36 4.17
C ASP A 107 -7.15 1.38 3.35
N THR A 108 -7.14 0.91 2.10
CA THR A 108 -5.98 1.09 1.20
C THR A 108 -6.12 2.31 0.31
N VAL A 109 -7.34 2.61 -0.16
CA VAL A 109 -7.60 3.76 -1.02
C VAL A 109 -7.24 5.06 -0.30
N ASP A 110 -7.59 5.23 0.98
CA ASP A 110 -7.22 6.41 1.78
C ASP A 110 -5.70 6.60 1.93
N ILE A 111 -4.93 5.51 1.87
CA ILE A 111 -3.46 5.58 1.93
C ILE A 111 -2.94 6.00 0.55
N LEU A 112 -3.43 5.36 -0.51
CA LEU A 112 -3.01 5.59 -1.90
C LEU A 112 -3.46 6.97 -2.42
N ASP A 113 -4.61 7.49 -1.99
CA ASP A 113 -5.07 8.85 -2.28
C ASP A 113 -4.00 9.89 -1.89
N ARG A 114 -3.37 9.72 -0.72
CA ARG A 114 -2.29 10.60 -0.29
C ARG A 114 -1.02 10.47 -1.13
N VAL A 115 -0.77 9.28 -1.69
CA VAL A 115 0.36 9.01 -2.59
C VAL A 115 0.11 9.68 -3.94
N VAL A 116 -1.06 9.44 -4.52
CA VAL A 116 -1.49 10.03 -5.80
C VAL A 116 -1.55 11.55 -5.67
N GLY A 117 -2.16 12.08 -4.61
CA GLY A 117 -2.24 13.52 -4.37
C GLY A 117 -0.86 14.17 -4.22
N SER A 118 0.11 13.50 -3.60
CA SER A 118 1.49 13.99 -3.55
C SER A 118 2.12 14.02 -4.94
N LEU A 119 1.91 12.98 -5.75
CA LEU A 119 2.44 12.91 -7.11
C LEU A 119 1.84 14.00 -8.00
N VAL A 120 0.52 14.17 -7.97
CA VAL A 120 -0.21 15.19 -8.77
C VAL A 120 0.18 16.61 -8.34
N TYR A 121 0.44 16.83 -7.05
CA TYR A 121 0.93 18.13 -6.58
C TYR A 121 2.28 18.52 -7.21
N ASP A 122 3.19 17.55 -7.36
CA ASP A 122 4.50 17.77 -7.98
C ASP A 122 4.43 17.76 -9.53
N HIS A 123 3.37 17.18 -10.10
CA HIS A 123 3.14 16.99 -11.54
C HIS A 123 1.75 17.47 -11.98
N PRO A 124 1.52 18.80 -12.10
CA PRO A 124 0.21 19.37 -12.47
C PRO A 124 -0.33 18.89 -13.83
N GLU A 125 0.54 18.40 -14.73
CA GLU A 125 0.14 17.78 -15.99
C GLU A 125 -0.79 16.56 -15.81
N LEU A 126 -0.81 15.95 -14.62
CA LEU A 126 -1.65 14.82 -14.29
C LEU A 126 -3.09 15.22 -13.91
N GLU A 127 -3.38 16.50 -13.68
CA GLU A 127 -4.71 16.97 -13.24
C GLU A 127 -5.84 16.54 -14.18
N GLU A 128 -5.60 16.53 -15.50
CA GLU A 128 -6.60 16.10 -16.48
C GLU A 128 -6.97 14.62 -16.30
N ILE A 129 -6.02 13.78 -15.88
CA ILE A 129 -6.25 12.36 -15.60
C ILE A 129 -7.08 12.20 -14.32
N ILE A 130 -6.75 12.95 -13.27
CA ILE A 130 -7.49 12.92 -12.01
C ILE A 130 -8.94 13.39 -12.21
N LEU A 131 -9.17 14.40 -13.06
CA LEU A 131 -10.51 14.83 -13.43
C LEU A 131 -11.29 13.69 -14.10
N LYS A 132 -10.67 12.91 -14.99
CA LYS A 132 -11.30 11.73 -15.60
C LYS A 132 -11.66 10.68 -14.54
N TRP A 133 -10.80 10.44 -13.55
CA TRP A 133 -11.11 9.52 -12.45
C TRP A 133 -12.33 9.97 -11.65
N SER A 134 -12.48 11.27 -11.40
CA SER A 134 -13.66 11.82 -10.70
C SER A 134 -14.99 11.63 -11.44
N LEU A 135 -14.94 11.31 -12.73
CA LEU A 135 -16.10 11.04 -13.58
C LEU A 135 -16.33 9.54 -13.80
N SER A 136 -15.51 8.69 -13.18
CA SER A 136 -15.61 7.23 -13.28
C SER A 136 -16.76 6.68 -12.43
N ASP A 137 -17.32 5.54 -12.85
CA ASP A 137 -18.31 4.78 -12.07
C ASP A 137 -17.67 3.94 -10.95
N ASN A 138 -16.33 3.82 -10.92
CA ASN A 138 -15.59 3.11 -9.88
C ASN A 138 -15.51 3.99 -8.62
N ILE A 139 -16.22 3.60 -7.56
CA ILE A 139 -16.31 4.30 -6.27
C ILE A 139 -15.29 3.86 -5.23
#